data_AF-A0A7S2SYL3-F1
#
_entry.id   AF-A0A7S2SYL3-F1
#
_cell.length_a   1.000
_cell.length_b   1.000
_cell.length_c   1.000
_cell.angle_alpha   90.00
_cell.angle_beta   90.00
_cell.angle_gamma   90.00
#
_symmetry.space_group_name_H-M   'P 1'
#
loop_
_entity.id
_entity.type
_entity.pdbx_description
1 polymer ?
#
loop_
_entity_poly.entity_id
_entity_poly.type
_entity_poly.pdbx_seq_one_letter_code
_entity_poly.pdbx_strand_id
1 'polypeptide(L)'
;RRRRRSRREGANDRTKTKTKTIDREEGRRMAKTVKTIGTHSGTFHCDEALGCFLLRRTKLFANAKVTRTRDEQVLQNLDCVIDVGGVYDHGKHRYDHHQRGFSEFFGHDAYHNTKLSSAGLVYRHYGKEVIARETGLDEEHPDTNVLFLAMYKHFIEGVDAIDNGVEQYRAKVEAKQSKRQRTGGVG
;
A
#
# COMPACT_ATOMS: atom_id res chain seq x y z
N ARG A 1 35.99 -18.22 -77.45
CA ARG A 1 34.52 -17.99 -77.46
C ARG A 1 33.89 -18.99 -76.49
N ARG A 2 33.61 -18.63 -75.22
CA ARG A 2 32.38 -18.03 -74.64
C ARG A 2 31.19 -19.03 -74.51
N ARG A 3 30.68 -19.10 -73.25
CA ARG A 3 29.34 -19.51 -72.72
C ARG A 3 29.24 -20.96 -72.17
N ARG A 4 28.56 -21.26 -71.05
CA ARG A 4 27.92 -20.53 -69.93
C ARG A 4 27.45 -21.58 -68.89
N ARG A 5 27.63 -21.29 -67.59
CA ARG A 5 26.79 -21.56 -66.38
C ARG A 5 25.91 -22.83 -66.32
N SER A 6 25.92 -23.57 -65.21
CA SER A 6 25.01 -23.27 -64.08
C SER A 6 25.40 -24.02 -62.78
N ARG A 7 25.92 -23.28 -61.79
CA ARG A 7 25.88 -23.63 -60.36
C ARG A 7 24.58 -23.06 -59.77
N ARG A 8 23.80 -23.87 -59.05
CA ARG A 8 22.73 -23.40 -58.16
C ARG A 8 23.29 -23.34 -56.75
N GLU A 9 23.43 -22.13 -56.23
CA GLU A 9 23.69 -21.83 -54.82
C GLU A 9 22.37 -21.91 -54.05
N GLY A 10 22.37 -22.67 -52.94
CA GLY A 10 21.28 -22.68 -51.98
C GLY A 10 21.36 -21.44 -51.09
N ALA A 11 20.37 -20.55 -51.21
CA ALA A 11 20.17 -19.44 -50.30
C ALA A 11 19.70 -19.97 -48.94
N ASN A 12 20.55 -19.90 -47.92
CA ASN A 12 20.20 -20.28 -46.55
C ASN A 12 19.87 -19.03 -45.72
N ASP A 13 18.56 -18.83 -45.52
CA ASP A 13 17.89 -18.51 -44.26
C ASP A 13 18.58 -17.51 -43.30
N ARG A 14 18.48 -16.20 -43.59
CA ARG A 14 18.75 -15.11 -42.63
C ARG A 14 17.48 -14.59 -41.94
N THR A 15 16.34 -15.24 -42.16
CA THR A 15 15.02 -14.77 -41.70
C THR A 15 14.57 -15.44 -40.41
N LYS A 16 15.03 -16.66 -40.07
CA LYS A 16 14.64 -17.33 -38.83
C LYS A 16 15.25 -16.76 -37.54
N THR A 17 16.37 -16.05 -37.62
CA THR A 17 17.07 -15.55 -36.43
C THR A 17 16.41 -14.32 -35.82
N LYS A 18 15.80 -13.44 -36.64
CA LYS A 18 15.15 -12.21 -36.15
C LYS A 18 13.84 -12.48 -35.41
N THR A 19 13.01 -13.39 -35.90
CA THR A 19 11.72 -13.74 -35.25
C THR A 19 11.93 -14.35 -33.88
N LYS A 20 12.91 -15.27 -33.74
CA LYS A 20 13.21 -15.95 -32.48
C LYS A 20 13.72 -15.02 -31.37
N THR A 21 14.39 -13.92 -31.72
CA THR A 21 14.84 -12.89 -30.76
C THR A 21 13.70 -11.98 -30.35
N ILE A 22 12.81 -11.61 -31.28
CA ILE A 22 11.63 -10.78 -31.00
C ILE A 22 10.64 -11.56 -30.12
N ASP A 23 10.37 -12.83 -30.43
CA ASP A 23 9.51 -13.71 -29.62
C ASP A 23 10.08 -13.94 -28.20
N ARG A 24 11.41 -13.97 -28.06
CA ARG A 24 12.10 -14.09 -26.76
C ARG A 24 12.06 -12.79 -25.97
N GLU A 25 12.19 -11.64 -26.61
CA GLU A 25 12.06 -10.33 -25.96
C GLU A 25 10.62 -10.03 -25.58
N GLU A 26 9.65 -10.40 -26.41
CA GLU A 26 8.21 -10.32 -26.13
C GLU A 26 7.79 -11.34 -25.05
N GLY A 27 8.30 -12.57 -25.10
CA GLY A 27 8.12 -13.57 -24.04
C GLY A 27 8.75 -13.16 -22.70
N ARG A 28 9.90 -12.49 -22.72
CA ARG A 28 10.55 -11.90 -21.53
C ARG A 28 9.83 -10.64 -21.04
N ARG A 29 9.19 -9.88 -21.94
CA ARG A 29 8.26 -8.78 -21.60
C ARG A 29 6.94 -9.28 -20.99
N MET A 30 6.47 -10.46 -21.41
CA MET A 30 5.24 -11.09 -20.90
C MET A 30 5.41 -11.77 -19.54
N ALA A 31 6.61 -12.20 -19.17
CA ALA A 31 6.89 -12.68 -17.81
C ALA A 31 7.23 -11.52 -16.85
N LYS A 32 6.46 -10.42 -16.87
CA LYS A 32 6.31 -9.62 -15.65
C LYS A 32 5.57 -10.54 -14.68
N THR A 33 6.32 -11.22 -13.82
CA THR A 33 5.73 -12.03 -12.76
C THR A 33 4.72 -11.16 -12.02
N VAL A 34 3.48 -11.63 -11.98
CA VAL A 34 2.41 -10.92 -11.28
C VAL A 34 2.85 -10.77 -9.83
N LYS A 35 2.92 -9.52 -9.36
CA LYS A 35 3.33 -9.22 -7.98
C LYS A 35 2.40 -9.89 -6.97
N THR A 36 2.89 -10.05 -5.75
CA THR A 36 2.15 -10.71 -4.67
C THR A 36 2.11 -9.83 -3.42
N ILE A 37 0.96 -9.82 -2.75
CA ILE A 37 0.74 -9.14 -1.48
C ILE A 37 0.31 -10.18 -0.45
N GLY A 38 1.06 -10.30 0.64
CA GLY A 38 0.71 -11.12 1.79
C GLY A 38 -0.03 -10.32 2.85
N THR A 39 -1.08 -10.89 3.44
CA THR A 39 -1.69 -10.34 4.65
C THR A 39 -2.18 -11.47 5.56
N HIS A 40 -2.58 -11.16 6.80
CA HIS A 40 -3.00 -12.16 7.76
C HIS A 40 -4.25 -12.96 7.29
N SER A 41 -4.38 -14.19 7.79
CA SER A 41 -5.50 -15.10 7.49
C SER A 41 -6.63 -15.06 8.52
N GLY A 42 -6.74 -13.96 9.29
CA GLY A 42 -7.74 -13.81 10.35
C GLY A 42 -9.11 -13.35 9.84
N THR A 43 -9.88 -12.73 10.73
CA THR A 43 -11.02 -11.88 10.37
C THR A 43 -10.60 -10.80 9.39
N PHE A 44 -11.52 -10.32 8.58
CA PHE A 44 -11.24 -9.19 7.71
C PHE A 44 -11.35 -7.90 8.52
N HIS A 45 -10.30 -7.09 8.54
CA HIS A 45 -10.36 -5.74 9.08
C HIS A 45 -10.48 -4.74 7.94
N CYS A 46 -10.84 -3.50 8.29
CA CYS A 46 -10.85 -2.44 7.30
C CYS A 46 -9.42 -2.06 6.90
N ASP A 47 -8.47 -2.24 7.82
CA ASP A 47 -7.07 -1.86 7.64
C ASP A 47 -6.41 -2.61 6.47
N GLU A 48 -6.28 -3.94 6.57
CA GLU A 48 -5.57 -4.71 5.55
C GLU A 48 -6.31 -4.73 4.21
N ALA A 49 -7.65 -4.65 4.23
CA ALA A 49 -8.47 -4.52 3.04
C ALA A 49 -8.19 -3.20 2.29
N LEU A 50 -8.19 -2.07 3.00
CA LEU A 50 -7.90 -0.76 2.42
C LEU A 50 -6.45 -0.68 1.95
N GLY A 51 -5.49 -1.14 2.76
CA GLY A 51 -4.08 -1.15 2.38
C GLY A 51 -3.80 -1.99 1.13
N CYS A 52 -4.41 -3.19 1.02
CA CYS A 52 -4.33 -4.01 -0.20
C CYS A 52 -4.95 -3.29 -1.42
N PHE A 53 -6.07 -2.60 -1.24
CA PHE A 53 -6.69 -1.81 -2.30
C PHE A 53 -5.76 -0.69 -2.78
N LEU A 54 -5.23 0.12 -1.87
CA LEU A 54 -4.30 1.22 -2.16
C LEU A 54 -3.04 0.73 -2.89
N LEU A 55 -2.44 -0.37 -2.42
CA LEU A 55 -1.30 -0.99 -3.12
C LEU A 55 -1.66 -1.35 -4.56
N ARG A 56 -2.83 -1.95 -4.81
CA ARG A 56 -3.30 -2.27 -6.17
C ARG A 56 -3.65 -1.03 -7.01
N ARG A 57 -3.71 0.17 -6.42
CA ARG A 57 -3.78 1.42 -7.19
C ARG A 57 -2.41 1.96 -7.59
N THR A 58 -1.31 1.43 -7.07
CA THR A 58 0.05 1.76 -7.54
C THR A 58 0.39 1.13 -8.88
N LYS A 59 1.40 1.66 -9.57
CA LYS A 59 2.01 1.08 -10.77
C LYS A 59 2.70 -0.24 -10.46
N LEU A 60 3.34 -0.35 -9.29
CA LEU A 60 4.14 -1.51 -8.90
C LEU A 60 3.26 -2.74 -8.63
N PHE A 61 2.13 -2.56 -7.93
CA PHE A 61 1.26 -3.66 -7.50
C PHE A 61 -0.11 -3.71 -8.19
N ALA A 62 -0.31 -3.00 -9.31
CA ALA A 62 -1.59 -2.86 -10.01
C ALA A 62 -2.39 -4.17 -10.18
N ASN A 63 -1.67 -5.26 -10.53
CA ASN A 63 -2.25 -6.57 -10.80
C ASN A 63 -1.90 -7.60 -9.72
N ALA A 64 -1.43 -7.17 -8.55
CA ALA A 64 -0.92 -8.07 -7.56
C ALA A 64 -1.99 -9.06 -7.05
N LYS A 65 -1.59 -10.31 -6.86
CA LYS A 65 -2.42 -11.33 -6.23
C LYS A 65 -2.28 -11.21 -4.71
N VAL A 66 -3.41 -11.28 -4.01
CA VAL A 66 -3.43 -11.24 -2.54
C VAL A 66 -3.43 -12.67 -2.01
N THR A 67 -2.50 -12.96 -1.11
CA THR A 67 -2.36 -14.22 -0.39
C THR A 67 -2.63 -13.96 1.10
N ARG A 68 -3.65 -14.62 1.68
CA ARG A 68 -3.95 -14.53 3.12
C ARG A 68 -3.27 -15.69 3.85
N THR A 69 -2.28 -15.41 4.70
CA THR A 69 -1.52 -16.40 5.47
C THR A 69 -0.83 -15.75 6.67
N ARG A 70 -0.45 -16.55 7.67
CA ARG A 70 0.48 -16.17 8.75
C ARG A 70 1.77 -16.99 8.73
N ASP A 71 1.94 -17.86 7.74
CA ASP A 71 3.14 -18.66 7.60
C ASP A 71 4.31 -17.78 7.14
N GLU A 72 5.28 -17.58 8.03
CA GLU A 72 6.47 -16.78 7.77
C GLU A 72 7.27 -17.26 6.56
N GLN A 73 7.32 -18.58 6.31
CA GLN A 73 8.03 -19.12 5.15
C GLN A 73 7.35 -18.72 3.84
N VAL A 74 6.02 -18.61 3.84
CA VAL A 74 5.28 -18.08 2.68
C VAL A 74 5.52 -16.57 2.57
N LEU A 75 5.35 -15.82 3.66
CA LEU A 75 5.46 -14.35 3.67
C LEU A 75 6.83 -13.84 3.22
N GLN A 76 7.92 -14.54 3.55
CA GLN A 76 9.29 -14.18 3.13
C GLN A 76 9.47 -14.18 1.60
N ASN A 77 8.68 -14.98 0.89
CA ASN A 77 8.76 -15.11 -0.57
C ASN A 77 7.81 -14.16 -1.32
N LEU A 78 6.98 -13.38 -0.62
CA LEU A 78 6.04 -12.44 -1.25
C LEU A 78 6.67 -11.06 -1.46
N ASP A 79 6.24 -10.38 -2.52
CA ASP A 79 6.80 -9.08 -2.92
C ASP A 79 6.48 -7.98 -1.90
N CYS A 80 5.28 -7.98 -1.34
CA CYS A 80 4.81 -7.05 -0.32
C CYS A 80 4.10 -7.82 0.79
N VAL A 81 4.22 -7.37 2.04
CA VAL A 81 3.48 -7.92 3.19
C VAL A 81 2.89 -6.77 4.00
N ILE A 82 1.62 -6.92 4.37
CA ILE A 82 0.85 -5.92 5.09
C ILE A 82 0.07 -6.57 6.24
N ASP A 83 0.03 -5.89 7.38
CA ASP A 83 -0.75 -6.30 8.57
C ASP A 83 -0.39 -7.69 9.14
N VAL A 84 0.83 -8.14 8.84
CA VAL A 84 1.39 -9.40 9.36
C VAL A 84 2.91 -9.40 9.21
N GLY A 85 3.59 -10.22 10.01
CA GLY A 85 5.03 -10.44 9.93
C GLY A 85 5.87 -9.53 10.82
N GLY A 86 5.26 -8.59 11.55
CA GLY A 86 5.89 -7.83 12.61
C GLY A 86 6.99 -6.89 12.13
N VAL A 87 6.97 -6.43 10.87
CA VAL A 87 8.01 -5.55 10.30
C VAL A 87 7.39 -4.38 9.54
N TYR A 88 7.87 -3.18 9.83
CA TYR A 88 7.71 -2.01 8.99
C TYR A 88 9.05 -1.65 8.34
N ASP A 89 9.11 -1.77 7.01
CA ASP A 89 10.28 -1.44 6.18
C ASP A 89 9.78 -1.14 4.77
N HIS A 90 9.70 0.15 4.41
CA HIS A 90 9.23 0.57 3.09
C HIS A 90 10.12 0.04 1.96
N GLY A 91 11.44 -0.01 2.16
CA GLY A 91 12.38 -0.51 1.15
C GLY A 91 12.21 -2.00 0.86
N LYS A 92 11.62 -2.76 1.79
CA LYS A 92 11.25 -4.17 1.62
C LYS A 92 9.76 -4.40 1.42
N HIS A 93 8.97 -3.33 1.27
CA HIS A 93 7.50 -3.41 1.18
C HIS A 93 6.87 -4.23 2.32
N ARG A 94 7.29 -3.95 3.55
CA ARG A 94 6.72 -4.52 4.77
C ARG A 94 5.99 -3.42 5.53
N TYR A 95 4.69 -3.60 5.75
CA TYR A 95 3.80 -2.60 6.34
C TYR A 95 2.96 -3.25 7.43
N ASP A 96 3.60 -3.63 8.53
CA ASP A 96 2.93 -4.08 9.75
C ASP A 96 3.19 -3.02 10.85
N HIS A 97 2.23 -2.81 11.74
CA HIS A 97 2.28 -1.85 12.86
C HIS A 97 2.25 -2.54 14.25
N HIS A 98 2.10 -3.87 14.30
CA HIS A 98 1.94 -4.63 15.54
C HIS A 98 3.21 -4.76 16.41
N GLN A 99 4.31 -4.10 16.05
CA GLN A 99 5.55 -4.20 16.79
C GLN A 99 5.44 -3.53 18.16
N ARG A 100 6.05 -4.15 19.16
CA ARG A 100 6.14 -3.54 20.49
C ARG A 100 6.92 -2.23 20.39
N GLY A 101 6.31 -1.15 20.86
CA GLY A 101 6.91 0.19 20.80
C GLY A 101 6.78 0.89 19.44
N PHE A 102 5.99 0.34 18.50
CA PHE A 102 5.69 1.01 17.25
C PHE A 102 5.12 2.42 17.50
N SER A 103 5.69 3.41 16.82
CA SER A 103 5.42 4.84 17.06
C SER A 103 5.62 5.67 15.79
N GLU A 104 5.15 5.14 14.65
CA GLU A 104 5.11 5.88 13.40
C GLU A 104 3.83 6.72 13.31
N PHE A 105 4.00 7.95 12.84
CA PHE A 105 2.92 8.89 12.58
C PHE A 105 3.00 9.34 11.12
N PHE A 106 1.93 9.97 10.63
CA PHE A 106 1.90 10.47 9.26
C PHE A 106 3.00 11.49 8.94
N GLY A 107 3.46 12.25 9.95
CA GLY A 107 4.71 13.01 9.85
C GLY A 107 4.60 14.35 9.13
N HIS A 108 3.37 14.87 8.94
CA HIS A 108 3.11 16.25 8.56
C HIS A 108 2.73 17.08 9.79
N ASP A 109 3.04 18.39 9.80
CA ASP A 109 3.04 19.31 10.96
C ASP A 109 1.87 19.25 11.96
N ALA A 110 0.74 18.65 11.58
CA ALA A 110 -0.46 18.52 12.41
C ALA A 110 -0.82 17.07 12.82
N TYR A 111 -0.13 16.05 12.33
CA TYR A 111 -0.56 14.65 12.42
C TYR A 111 0.43 13.80 13.23
N HIS A 112 0.47 14.04 14.54
CA HIS A 112 1.38 13.39 15.50
C HIS A 112 0.66 12.65 16.63
N ASN A 113 -0.68 12.58 16.60
CA ASN A 113 -1.48 12.03 17.70
C ASN A 113 -1.98 10.61 17.42
N THR A 114 -2.16 10.27 16.15
CA THR A 114 -2.71 8.98 15.71
C THR A 114 -1.58 8.16 15.10
N LYS A 115 -1.27 7.02 15.73
CA LYS A 115 -0.30 6.07 15.17
C LYS A 115 -0.86 5.47 13.89
N LEU A 116 0.00 5.22 12.92
CA LEU A 116 -0.40 4.60 11.67
C LEU A 116 -0.77 3.12 11.88
N SER A 117 -1.85 2.70 11.23
CA SER A 117 -2.14 1.29 10.93
C SER A 117 -1.41 0.87 9.64
N SER A 118 -1.63 -0.35 9.17
CA SER A 118 -0.96 -0.83 7.96
C SER A 118 -1.40 -0.05 6.71
N ALA A 119 -2.68 0.32 6.60
CA ALA A 119 -3.22 1.19 5.56
C ALA A 119 -2.64 2.60 5.65
N GLY A 120 -2.50 3.15 6.86
CA GLY A 120 -1.85 4.44 7.08
C GLY A 120 -0.40 4.44 6.62
N LEU A 121 0.35 3.36 6.88
CA LEU A 121 1.72 3.20 6.40
C LEU A 121 1.79 3.13 4.87
N VAL A 122 0.92 2.35 4.24
CA VAL A 122 0.82 2.30 2.77
C VAL A 122 0.48 3.67 2.21
N TYR A 123 -0.52 4.34 2.79
CA TYR A 123 -0.99 5.64 2.32
C TYR A 123 0.09 6.71 2.47
N ARG A 124 0.86 6.73 3.56
CA ARG A 124 1.98 7.66 3.74
C ARG A 124 2.97 7.62 2.57
N HIS A 125 3.22 6.43 2.02
CA HIS A 125 4.19 6.25 0.94
C HIS A 125 3.60 6.36 -0.47
N TYR A 126 2.38 5.89 -0.65
CA TYR A 126 1.78 5.73 -1.98
C TYR A 126 0.57 6.65 -2.22
N GLY A 127 0.09 7.38 -1.21
CA GLY A 127 -1.15 8.14 -1.31
C GLY A 127 -1.12 9.19 -2.41
N LYS A 128 0.01 9.89 -2.60
CA LYS A 128 0.19 10.82 -3.73
C LYS A 128 0.11 10.12 -5.08
N GLU A 129 0.78 8.98 -5.26
CA GLU A 129 0.70 8.17 -6.47
C GLU A 129 -0.74 7.75 -6.78
N VAL A 130 -1.47 7.28 -5.76
CA VAL A 130 -2.88 6.89 -5.90
C VAL A 130 -3.73 8.07 -6.32
N ILE A 131 -3.61 9.22 -5.64
CA ILE A 131 -4.40 10.41 -5.97
C ILE A 131 -4.10 10.92 -7.37
N ALA A 132 -2.82 11.02 -7.74
CA ALA A 132 -2.39 11.41 -9.08
C ALA A 132 -3.00 10.50 -10.15
N ARG A 133 -2.98 9.18 -9.93
CA ARG A 133 -3.60 8.21 -10.83
C ARG A 133 -5.10 8.42 -11.00
N GLU A 134 -5.85 8.61 -9.91
CA GLU A 134 -7.31 8.73 -9.99
C GLU A 134 -7.77 10.09 -10.54
N THR A 135 -6.99 11.14 -10.33
CA THR A 135 -7.32 12.51 -10.78
C THR A 135 -6.76 12.85 -12.16
N GLY A 136 -5.73 12.13 -12.61
CA GLY A 136 -4.97 12.45 -13.82
C GLY A 136 -3.96 13.60 -13.63
N LEU A 137 -3.75 14.06 -12.40
CA LEU A 137 -2.75 15.08 -12.06
C LEU A 137 -1.36 14.47 -11.87
N ASP A 138 -0.34 15.34 -11.82
CA ASP A 138 1.02 14.95 -11.42
C ASP A 138 1.10 14.69 -9.90
N GLU A 139 2.01 13.82 -9.46
CA GLU A 139 2.23 13.50 -8.04
C GLU A 139 2.69 14.73 -7.23
N GLU A 140 3.39 15.67 -7.88
CA GLU A 140 3.85 16.93 -7.29
C GLU A 140 2.93 18.12 -7.59
N HIS A 141 1.76 17.88 -8.21
CA HIS A 141 0.77 18.93 -8.41
C HIS A 141 0.27 19.48 -7.07
N PRO A 142 0.09 20.81 -6.89
CA PRO A 142 -0.39 21.39 -5.64
C PRO A 142 -1.71 20.77 -5.14
N ASP A 143 -2.66 20.54 -6.05
CA ASP A 143 -3.94 19.92 -5.70
C ASP A 143 -3.81 18.45 -5.27
N THR A 144 -2.82 17.71 -5.80
CA THR A 144 -2.51 16.35 -5.31
C THR A 144 -2.09 16.40 -3.85
N ASN A 145 -1.27 17.39 -3.47
CA ASN A 145 -0.87 17.56 -2.08
C ASN A 145 -2.04 17.97 -1.16
N VAL A 146 -2.91 18.87 -1.63
CA VAL A 146 -4.13 19.25 -0.89
C VAL A 146 -5.02 18.03 -0.64
N LEU A 147 -5.27 17.24 -1.68
CA LEU A 147 -6.05 16.01 -1.59
C LEU A 147 -5.36 14.96 -0.70
N PHE A 148 -4.03 14.84 -0.77
CA PHE A 148 -3.26 13.88 0.04
C PHE A 148 -3.46 14.12 1.54
N LEU A 149 -3.36 15.37 1.97
CA LEU A 149 -3.58 15.77 3.36
C LEU A 149 -5.06 15.65 3.76
N ALA A 150 -5.99 16.08 2.89
CA ALA A 150 -7.42 16.02 3.16
C ALA A 150 -7.91 14.57 3.32
N MET A 151 -7.49 13.67 2.42
CA MET A 151 -7.85 12.25 2.46
C MET A 151 -7.28 11.56 3.69
N TYR A 152 -6.07 11.92 4.12
CA TYR A 152 -5.56 11.39 5.39
C TYR A 152 -6.45 11.83 6.55
N LYS A 153 -6.64 13.14 6.71
CA LYS A 153 -7.39 13.74 7.83
C LYS A 153 -8.84 13.26 7.93
N HIS A 154 -9.52 13.13 6.79
CA HIS A 154 -10.96 12.90 6.77
C HIS A 154 -11.34 11.42 6.59
N PHE A 155 -10.37 10.55 6.33
CA PHE A 155 -10.66 9.14 6.07
C PHE A 155 -9.61 8.20 6.66
N ILE A 156 -8.36 8.28 6.21
CA ILE A 156 -7.32 7.29 6.59
C ILE A 156 -7.02 7.34 8.10
N GLU A 157 -6.94 8.54 8.69
CA GLU A 157 -6.69 8.71 10.14
C GLU A 157 -7.77 8.02 10.99
N GLY A 158 -9.02 7.96 10.50
CA GLY A 158 -10.09 7.25 11.19
C GLY A 158 -9.87 5.72 11.20
N VAL A 159 -9.36 5.17 10.10
CA VAL A 159 -8.97 3.75 10.01
C VAL A 159 -7.79 3.48 10.93
N ASP A 160 -6.77 4.34 10.88
CA ASP A 160 -5.60 4.28 11.76
C ASP A 160 -6.00 4.28 13.25
N ALA A 161 -6.90 5.18 13.62
CA ALA A 161 -7.37 5.31 14.99
C ALA A 161 -8.13 4.04 15.45
N ILE A 162 -9.06 3.54 14.63
CA ILE A 162 -9.86 2.34 14.98
C ILE A 162 -8.96 1.13 15.17
N ASP A 163 -8.02 0.93 14.26
CA ASP A 163 -7.16 -0.24 14.25
C ASP A 163 -6.13 -0.21 15.39
N ASN A 164 -5.69 0.99 15.79
CA ASN A 164 -4.90 1.20 17.01
C ASN A 164 -5.74 1.24 18.31
N GLY A 165 -7.03 0.90 18.25
CA GLY A 165 -7.90 0.76 19.43
C GLY A 165 -8.36 2.08 20.05
N VAL A 166 -8.36 3.19 19.31
CA VAL A 166 -8.88 4.47 19.78
C VAL A 166 -10.41 4.42 19.85
N GLU A 167 -10.97 4.74 21.02
CA GLU A 167 -12.41 4.77 21.22
C GLU A 167 -13.10 5.84 20.34
N GLN A 168 -14.14 5.43 19.62
CA GLN A 168 -14.91 6.30 18.72
C GLN A 168 -15.75 7.34 19.49
N TYR A 169 -16.10 7.05 20.74
CA TYR A 169 -16.90 7.91 21.60
C TYR A 169 -16.21 8.03 22.95
N ARG A 170 -15.82 9.24 23.34
CA ARG A 170 -15.47 9.48 24.74
C ARG A 170 -16.72 9.30 25.58
N ALA A 171 -16.66 8.46 26.61
CA ALA A 171 -17.68 8.45 27.65
C ALA A 171 -17.88 9.89 28.14
N LYS A 172 -19.12 10.40 28.11
CA LYS A 172 -19.43 11.73 28.66
C LYS A 172 -18.97 11.74 30.11
N VAL A 173 -17.99 12.59 30.43
CA VAL A 173 -17.58 12.82 31.80
C VAL A 173 -18.78 13.43 32.52
N GLU A 174 -19.38 12.71 33.46
CA GLU A 174 -20.51 13.22 34.24
C GLU A 174 -20.10 14.48 35.01
N ALA A 175 -20.95 15.50 34.93
CA ALA A 175 -20.69 16.82 35.49
C ALA A 175 -20.62 16.79 37.02
N LYS A 176 -19.61 17.50 37.55
CA LYS A 176 -19.33 17.80 38.97
C LYS A 176 -20.58 17.86 39.86
N GLN A 177 -20.60 17.06 40.92
CA GLN A 177 -21.47 17.34 42.08
C GLN A 177 -21.04 18.68 42.70
N SER A 178 -21.84 19.73 42.50
CA SER A 178 -21.70 20.95 43.29
C SER A 178 -22.19 20.65 44.71
N LYS A 179 -21.27 20.70 45.68
CA LYS A 179 -21.66 20.80 47.08
C LYS A 179 -22.30 22.18 47.28
N ARG A 180 -23.63 22.24 47.18
CA ARG A 180 -24.42 23.38 47.67
C ARG A 180 -24.14 23.56 49.16
N GLN A 181 -23.65 24.74 49.51
CA GLN A 181 -23.59 25.24 50.88
C GLN A 181 -24.97 25.10 51.53
N ARG A 182 -25.04 24.47 52.71
CA ARG A 182 -26.14 24.68 53.65
C ARG A 182 -25.69 25.74 54.65
N THR A 183 -26.11 26.97 54.39
CA THR A 183 -26.31 27.96 55.45
C THR A 183 -27.44 27.44 56.35
N GLY A 184 -27.15 27.20 57.61
CA GLY A 184 -28.13 26.85 58.64
C GLY A 184 -27.82 27.66 59.88
N GLY A 185 -28.56 28.74 60.07
CA GLY A 185 -28.57 29.50 61.31
C GLY A 185 -29.64 28.99 62.28
N VAL A 186 -29.55 29.58 63.47
CA VAL A 186 -30.50 29.65 64.60
C VAL A 186 -30.41 28.52 65.64
N GLY A 187 -30.11 28.96 66.88
CA GLY A 187 -30.04 28.22 68.13
C GLY A 187 -29.20 29.02 69.12
#